data_AF-A0A2C9LN89-F1
#
_entry.id   AF-A0A2C9LN89-F1
#
_cell.length_a   1.000
_cell.length_b   1.000
_cell.length_c   1.000
_cell.angle_alpha   90.00
_cell.angle_beta   90.00
_cell.angle_gamma   90.00
#
_symmetry.space_group_name_H-M   'P 1'
#
loop_
_entity.id
_entity.type
_entity.pdbx_description
1 polymer ?
#
loop_
_entity_poly.entity_id
_entity_poly.type
_entity_poly.pdbx_seq_one_letter_code
_entity_poly.pdbx_strand_id
1 'polypeptide(L)'
;MYGSGSYVCRMDKNYISTICRIMYCFDPLKHACYQISALIGTSCGDGKICIHGQCVSDPYAPQVNENCVLGDKPGDSCSSFVKGFNGVCYDSGNYIACCASCNDVSRPVL
;
A
#
# COMPACT_ATOMS: atom_id res chain seq x y z
N MET A 1 -2.82 14.01 12.84
CA MET A 1 -2.58 13.66 11.43
C MET A 1 -1.17 14.06 11.08
N TYR A 2 -0.33 13.14 10.61
CA TYR A 2 1.00 13.43 10.11
C TYR A 2 0.82 14.13 8.75
N GLY A 3 1.49 15.27 8.51
CA GLY A 3 1.21 16.19 7.39
C GLY A 3 1.34 15.59 5.98
N SER A 4 1.32 16.43 4.95
CA SER A 4 1.28 16.01 3.52
C SER A 4 2.43 15.10 3.05
N GLY A 5 3.51 14.95 3.82
CA GLY A 5 4.61 14.00 3.56
C GLY A 5 4.45 12.62 4.20
N SER A 6 3.37 12.36 4.94
CA SER A 6 3.12 11.07 5.58
C SER A 6 2.56 10.04 4.59
N TYR A 7 3.04 8.81 4.69
CA TYR A 7 2.55 7.67 3.93
C TYR A 7 2.54 6.40 4.79
N VAL A 8 1.81 5.38 4.33
CA VAL A 8 1.77 4.08 5.00
C VAL A 8 3.09 3.35 4.76
N CYS A 9 3.80 3.02 5.83
CA CYS A 9 5.00 2.20 5.78
C CYS A 9 4.63 0.73 5.57
N ARG A 10 5.25 0.11 4.58
CA ARG A 10 5.03 -1.29 4.22
C ARG A 10 6.13 -2.11 4.88
N MET A 11 5.77 -2.87 5.91
CA MET A 11 6.74 -3.66 6.68
C MET A 11 6.91 -5.09 6.14
N ASP A 12 5.86 -5.66 5.53
CA ASP A 12 5.88 -7.01 4.94
C ASP A 12 4.80 -7.18 3.85
N LYS A 13 4.77 -8.35 3.17
CA LYS A 13 3.78 -8.70 2.15
C LYS A 13 2.37 -9.01 2.69
N ASN A 14 2.26 -9.47 3.94
CA ASN A 14 1.00 -9.81 4.61
C ASN A 14 0.36 -8.62 5.33
N TYR A 15 0.99 -7.45 5.24
CA TYR A 15 0.66 -6.23 5.96
C TYR A 15 -0.79 -5.79 5.76
N ILE A 16 -1.38 -6.11 4.59
CA ILE A 16 -2.78 -5.83 4.30
C ILE A 16 -3.73 -6.56 5.26
N SER A 17 -3.42 -7.80 5.66
CA SER A 17 -4.25 -8.57 6.58
C SER A 17 -4.24 -8.02 8.01
N THR A 18 -3.18 -7.29 8.38
CA THR A 18 -2.98 -6.73 9.73
C THR A 18 -3.20 -5.23 9.80
N ILE A 19 -3.33 -4.54 8.66
CA ILE A 19 -3.42 -3.06 8.57
C ILE A 19 -4.53 -2.50 9.44
N CYS A 20 -5.66 -3.19 9.53
CA CYS A 20 -6.80 -2.73 10.33
C CYS A 20 -6.48 -2.69 11.83
N ARG A 21 -5.57 -3.54 12.31
CA ARG A 21 -5.16 -3.60 13.72
C ARG A 21 -3.90 -2.78 13.98
N ILE A 22 -2.93 -2.90 13.08
CA ILE A 22 -1.59 -2.34 13.21
C ILE A 22 -1.20 -1.73 11.87
N MET A 23 -1.23 -0.41 11.78
CA MET A 23 -0.77 0.36 10.64
C MET A 23 0.48 1.15 11.04
N TYR A 24 1.46 1.26 10.17
CA TYR A 24 2.63 2.12 10.38
C TYR A 24 2.56 3.31 9.44
N CYS A 25 2.72 4.53 9.96
CA CYS A 25 2.81 5.74 9.15
C CYS A 25 4.17 6.40 9.29
N PHE A 26 4.73 6.85 8.18
CA PHE A 26 5.96 7.61 8.13
C PHE A 26 5.73 9.02 8.67
N ASP A 27 6.45 9.38 9.74
CA ASP A 27 6.51 10.74 10.24
C ASP A 27 7.68 11.47 9.56
N PRO A 28 7.40 12.45 8.66
CA PRO A 28 8.45 13.16 7.95
C PRO A 28 9.31 14.04 8.86
N LEU A 29 8.84 14.42 10.05
CA LEU A 29 9.64 15.23 10.99
C LEU A 29 10.71 14.38 11.69
N LYS A 30 10.37 13.13 11.98
CA LYS A 30 11.24 12.19 12.70
C LYS A 30 11.96 11.21 11.78
N HIS A 31 11.63 11.20 10.49
CA HIS A 31 12.16 10.27 9.48
C HIS A 31 12.00 8.80 9.89
N ALA A 32 10.88 8.45 10.53
CA ALA A 32 10.65 7.11 11.06
C ALA A 32 9.18 6.69 10.94
N CYS A 33 8.94 5.38 10.90
CA CYS A 33 7.60 4.79 10.87
C CYS A 33 7.08 4.55 12.29
N TYR A 34 5.88 5.03 12.58
CA TYR A 34 5.23 4.86 13.88
C TYR A 34 3.96 4.04 13.77
N GLN A 35 3.77 3.14 14.73
CA GLN A 35 2.55 2.36 14.85
C GLN A 35 1.37 3.27 15.20
N ILE A 36 0.29 3.13 14.45
CA ILE A 36 -1.02 3.72 14.68
C ILE A 36 -2.11 2.67 14.38
N SER A 37 -3.32 2.93 14.86
CA SER A 37 -4.49 2.16 14.45
C SER A 37 -5.05 2.71 13.13
N ALA A 38 -5.44 1.83 12.22
CA ALA A 38 -6.18 2.25 11.04
C ALA A 38 -7.53 2.85 11.46
N LEU A 39 -7.93 3.91 10.77
CA LEU A 39 -9.24 4.52 10.96
C LEU A 39 -10.32 3.66 10.29
N ILE A 40 -11.54 3.72 10.82
CA ILE A 40 -12.70 3.10 10.18
C ILE A 40 -12.83 3.65 8.76
N GLY A 41 -13.07 2.76 7.79
CA GLY A 41 -13.15 3.11 6.37
C GLY A 41 -11.82 3.02 5.62
N THR A 42 -10.70 2.75 6.30
CA THR A 42 -9.41 2.50 5.63
C THR A 42 -9.53 1.27 4.73
N SER A 43 -9.18 1.38 3.46
CA SER A 43 -9.19 0.24 2.52
C SER A 43 -8.17 -0.82 2.91
N CYS A 44 -8.62 -2.07 2.95
CA CYS A 44 -7.79 -3.23 3.34
C CYS A 44 -7.92 -4.41 2.37
N GLY A 45 -8.62 -4.23 1.26
CA GLY A 45 -8.81 -5.26 0.24
C GLY A 45 -9.84 -4.81 -0.79
N ASP A 46 -9.98 -5.58 -1.86
CA ASP A 46 -10.98 -5.32 -2.89
C ASP A 46 -12.39 -5.40 -2.30
N GLY A 47 -13.14 -4.29 -2.37
CA GLY A 47 -14.45 -4.18 -1.74
C GLY A 47 -14.43 -4.36 -0.21
N LYS A 48 -13.29 -4.10 0.45
CA LYS A 48 -13.13 -4.26 1.90
C LYS A 48 -12.54 -3.02 2.58
N ILE A 49 -13.05 -2.71 3.76
CA ILE A 49 -12.57 -1.63 4.63
C ILE A 49 -12.36 -2.12 6.06
N CYS A 50 -11.56 -1.38 6.80
CA CYS A 50 -11.36 -1.60 8.23
C CYS A 50 -12.57 -1.10 9.02
N ILE A 51 -13.17 -1.98 9.82
CA ILE A 51 -14.21 -1.65 10.81
C ILE A 51 -13.85 -2.35 12.13
N HIS A 52 -13.69 -1.59 13.21
CA HIS A 52 -13.32 -2.10 14.54
C HIS A 52 -12.09 -3.03 14.54
N GLY A 53 -11.09 -2.70 13.71
CA GLY A 53 -9.85 -3.48 13.59
C GLY A 53 -9.95 -4.74 12.73
N GLN A 54 -11.09 -4.99 12.08
CA GLN A 54 -11.29 -6.11 11.16
C GLN A 54 -11.39 -5.61 9.72
N CYS A 55 -10.83 -6.37 8.78
CA CYS A 55 -11.00 -6.12 7.35
C CYS A 55 -12.27 -6.81 6.87
N VAL A 56 -13.32 -6.03 6.57
CA VAL A 56 -14.66 -6.55 6.25
C VAL A 56 -15.13 -6.04 4.91
N SER A 57 -15.91 -6.86 4.20
CA SER A 57 -16.57 -6.42 2.98
C SER A 57 -17.66 -5.39 3.30
N ASP A 58 -17.69 -4.30 2.53
CA ASP A 58 -18.66 -3.22 2.70
C ASP A 58 -19.11 -2.71 1.32
N PRO A 59 -20.41 -2.47 1.09
CA PRO A 59 -20.92 -2.02 -0.20
C PRO A 59 -20.41 -0.63 -0.63
N TYR A 60 -19.91 0.17 0.31
CA TYR A 60 -19.31 1.47 0.04
C TYR A 60 -17.77 1.41 -0.03
N ALA A 61 -17.18 0.22 0.16
CA ALA A 61 -15.75 0.05 0.02
C ALA A 61 -15.32 0.23 -1.44
N PRO A 62 -14.19 0.92 -1.69
CA PRO A 62 -13.66 1.06 -3.04
C PRO A 62 -13.23 -0.30 -3.59
N GLN A 63 -13.41 -0.47 -4.90
CA GLN A 63 -12.83 -1.59 -5.62
C GLN A 63 -11.36 -1.28 -5.88
N VAL A 64 -10.47 -2.18 -5.49
CA VAL A 64 -9.02 -2.01 -5.60
C VAL A 64 -8.39 -3.31 -6.09
N ASN A 65 -7.20 -3.24 -6.66
CA ASN A 65 -6.46 -4.45 -6.97
C ASN A 65 -6.03 -5.14 -5.67
N GLU A 66 -6.49 -6.37 -5.43
CA GLU A 66 -6.23 -7.12 -4.18
C GLU A 66 -4.73 -7.37 -3.93
N ASN A 67 -3.93 -7.45 -5.00
CA ASN A 67 -2.48 -7.57 -4.91
C ASN A 67 -1.79 -6.22 -4.67
N CYS A 68 -2.54 -5.12 -4.70
CA CYS A 68 -2.03 -3.75 -4.77
C CYS A 68 -2.86 -2.70 -4.03
N VAL A 69 -3.45 -3.07 -2.89
CA VAL A 69 -4.43 -2.24 -2.15
C VAL A 69 -3.93 -0.82 -1.85
N LEU A 70 -2.64 -0.67 -1.57
CA LEU A 70 -2.03 0.62 -1.19
C LEU A 70 -1.42 1.39 -2.38
N GLY A 71 -1.47 0.84 -3.61
CA GLY A 71 -0.90 1.46 -4.82
C GLY A 71 0.61 1.65 -4.77
N ASP A 72 1.12 2.71 -5.37
CA ASP A 72 2.54 3.09 -5.31
C ASP A 72 2.87 3.86 -4.03
N LYS A 73 4.11 3.73 -3.56
CA LYS A 73 4.60 4.50 -2.42
C LYS A 73 4.75 5.98 -2.82
N PRO A 74 4.16 6.92 -2.05
CA PRO A 74 4.30 8.34 -2.33
C PRO A 74 5.75 8.82 -2.27
N GLY A 75 6.16 9.64 -3.23
CA GLY A 75 7.51 10.20 -3.31
C GLY A 75 8.49 9.36 -4.13
N ASP A 76 8.16 8.10 -4.44
CA ASP A 76 8.96 7.29 -5.35
C ASP A 76 8.59 7.58 -6.81
N SER A 77 9.59 7.64 -7.70
CA SER A 77 9.40 7.86 -9.14
C SER A 77 9.01 6.56 -9.85
N CYS A 78 8.04 5.82 -9.31
CA CYS A 78 7.68 4.48 -9.75
C CYS A 78 7.39 4.40 -11.25
N SER A 79 6.64 5.35 -11.79
CA SER A 79 6.31 5.41 -13.22
C SER A 79 7.54 5.58 -14.11
N SER A 80 8.51 6.43 -13.71
CA SER A 80 9.76 6.63 -14.45
C SER A 80 10.72 5.45 -14.29
N PHE A 81 10.80 4.89 -13.07
CA PHE A 81 11.70 3.80 -12.73
C PHE A 81 11.32 2.51 -13.49
N VAL A 82 10.03 2.20 -13.47
CA VAL A 82 9.46 1.06 -14.17
C VAL A 82 9.60 1.23 -15.69
N LYS A 83 9.34 2.42 -16.26
CA LYS A 83 9.55 2.70 -17.70
C LYS A 83 11.01 2.56 -18.14
N GLY A 84 11.96 2.88 -17.26
CA GLY A 84 13.40 2.75 -17.55
C GLY A 84 13.85 1.30 -17.66
N PHE A 85 13.31 0.42 -16.82
CA PHE A 85 13.56 -1.01 -16.88
C PHE A 85 12.45 -1.80 -16.17
N ASN A 86 11.56 -2.44 -16.92
CA ASN A 86 10.46 -3.22 -16.35
C ASN A 86 10.94 -4.40 -15.48
N GLY A 87 12.21 -4.81 -15.61
CA GLY A 87 12.78 -5.89 -14.82
C GLY A 87 12.78 -5.62 -13.30
N VAL A 88 12.68 -4.35 -12.89
CA VAL A 88 12.55 -3.96 -11.47
C VAL A 88 11.29 -4.54 -10.83
N CYS A 89 10.24 -4.81 -11.61
CA CYS A 89 8.98 -5.35 -11.09
C CYS A 89 9.06 -6.82 -10.69
N TYR A 90 10.12 -7.54 -11.09
CA TYR A 90 10.37 -8.91 -10.63
C TYR A 90 11.12 -8.94 -9.30
N ASP A 91 11.67 -7.81 -8.83
CA ASP A 91 12.20 -7.70 -7.48
C ASP A 91 11.06 -7.43 -6.48
N SER A 92 11.02 -8.21 -5.41
CA SER A 92 9.92 -8.15 -4.46
C SER A 92 9.86 -6.83 -3.67
N GLY A 93 11.00 -6.19 -3.40
CA GLY A 93 11.03 -4.90 -2.69
C GLY A 93 10.54 -3.77 -3.57
N ASN A 94 11.03 -3.73 -4.82
CA ASN A 94 10.59 -2.76 -5.82
C ASN A 94 9.11 -2.95 -6.19
N TYR A 95 8.64 -4.19 -6.33
CA TYR A 95 7.21 -4.46 -6.56
C TYR A 95 6.37 -3.98 -5.37
N ILE A 96 6.80 -4.24 -4.13
CA ILE A 96 6.10 -3.72 -2.94
C ILE A 96 6.10 -2.19 -2.92
N ALA A 97 7.13 -1.49 -3.39
CA ALA A 97 7.14 -0.03 -3.44
C ALA A 97 6.29 0.54 -4.59
N CYS A 98 6.38 -0.06 -5.79
CA CYS A 98 5.87 0.46 -7.05
C CYS A 98 4.79 -0.44 -7.67
N CYS A 99 3.95 -1.01 -6.83
CA CYS A 99 3.00 -2.05 -7.20
C CYS A 99 2.02 -1.61 -8.31
N ALA A 100 1.47 -0.40 -8.26
CA ALA A 100 0.51 0.07 -9.26
C ALA A 100 1.21 0.28 -10.61
N SER A 101 2.35 0.98 -10.60
CA SER A 101 3.17 1.15 -11.80
C SER A 101 3.63 -0.18 -12.41
N CYS A 102 3.97 -1.16 -11.57
CA CYS A 102 4.37 -2.49 -12.05
C CYS A 102 3.20 -3.27 -12.66
N ASN A 103 2.00 -3.20 -12.08
CA ASN A 103 0.83 -3.87 -12.65
C ASN A 103 0.42 -3.30 -14.02
N ASP A 104 0.78 -2.05 -14.33
CA ASP A 104 0.51 -1.43 -15.63
C ASP A 104 1.43 -1.94 -16.75
N VAL A 105 2.64 -2.40 -16.44
CA VAL A 105 3.65 -2.80 -17.46
C VAL A 105 4.04 -4.26 -17.43
N SER A 106 3.93 -4.90 -16.28
CA SER A 106 4.29 -6.30 -16.07
C SER A 106 3.01 -7.05 -15.75
N ARG A 107 2.56 -7.92 -16.66
CA ARG A 107 1.54 -8.89 -16.30
C ARG A 107 2.09 -9.73 -15.15
N PRO A 108 1.32 -9.96 -14.07
CA PRO A 108 1.74 -10.88 -13.05
C PRO A 108 2.04 -12.23 -13.71
N VAL A 109 3.18 -12.83 -13.37
CA VAL A 109 3.42 -14.24 -13.70
C VAL A 109 2.43 -15.02 -12.84
N LEU A 110 1.40 -15.56 -13.49
CA LEU A 110 0.39 -16.45 -12.89
C LEU A 110 1.06 -17.68 -12.27
#